data_AF-A0A960MZV1-F1
#
_entry.id   AF-A0A960MZV1-F1
#
_cell.length_a   1.000
_cell.length_b   1.000
_cell.length_c   1.000
_cell.angle_alpha   90.00
_cell.angle_beta   90.00
_cell.angle_gamma   90.00
#
_symmetry.space_group_name_H-M   'P 1'
#
loop_
_entity.id
_entity.type
_entity.pdbx_description
1 polymer ?
#
loop_
_entity_poly.entity_id
_entity_poly.type
_entity_poly.pdbx_seq_one_letter_code
_entity_poly.pdbx_strand_id
1 'polypeptide(L)' 'GRQDAGWNGAAKGVEFALSDSAETFGDPLAKTELAKSKEPQSIACLPTKGRYVLFRVLSEQSDNAFASAAEIGVLGE' A
#
# COMPACT_ATOMS: atom_id res chain seq x y z
N GLY A 1 8.55 -4.46 -1.35
CA GLY A 1 8.28 -5.21 -2.61
C GLY A 1 8.86 -6.60 -2.52
N ARG A 2 8.87 -7.38 -3.61
CA ARG A 2 9.58 -8.68 -3.66
C ARG A 2 11.04 -8.54 -3.23
N GLN A 3 11.58 -9.55 -2.53
CA GLN A 3 12.95 -9.55 -1.98
C GLN A 3 13.98 -10.24 -2.89
N ASP A 4 13.60 -10.57 -4.12
CA ASP A 4 14.53 -11.03 -5.16
C ASP A 4 15.25 -9.86 -5.84
N ALA A 5 16.08 -10.14 -6.83
CA ALA A 5 16.82 -9.11 -7.57
C ALA A 5 15.94 -8.23 -8.48
N GLY A 6 14.69 -8.62 -8.74
CA GLY A 6 13.79 -7.94 -9.67
C GLY A 6 13.12 -6.70 -9.07
N TRP A 7 12.88 -5.68 -9.89
CA TRP A 7 12.13 -4.48 -9.50
C TRP A 7 10.71 -4.44 -10.03
N ASN A 8 10.36 -5.33 -10.98
CA ASN A 8 9.04 -5.35 -11.59
C ASN A 8 7.95 -5.56 -10.54
N GLY A 9 7.00 -4.63 -10.52
CA GLY A 9 5.91 -4.62 -9.55
C GLY A 9 6.29 -3.93 -8.24
N ALA A 10 7.39 -3.18 -8.17
CA ALA A 10 7.67 -2.32 -7.04
C ALA A 10 6.70 -1.13 -7.05
N ALA A 11 5.87 -1.02 -6.02
CA ALA A 11 4.90 0.08 -5.91
C ALA A 11 5.61 1.45 -5.80
N LYS A 12 5.02 2.46 -6.44
CA LYS A 12 5.39 3.87 -6.32
C LYS A 12 4.23 4.65 -5.70
N GLY A 13 3.27 5.07 -6.52
CA GLY A 13 2.07 5.77 -6.04
C GLY A 13 1.15 4.77 -5.35
N VAL A 14 0.71 5.10 -4.14
CA VAL A 14 -0.11 4.22 -3.31
C VAL A 14 -1.14 5.02 -2.53
N GLU A 15 -2.23 4.36 -2.17
CA GLU A 15 -3.19 4.88 -1.19
C GLU A 15 -3.79 3.73 -0.38
N PHE A 16 -4.35 4.05 0.79
CA PHE A 16 -5.16 3.08 1.53
C PHE A 16 -6.39 3.69 2.16
N ALA A 17 -7.44 2.87 2.29
CA ALA A 17 -8.70 3.20 2.95
C ALA A 17 -9.05 2.12 3.97
N LEU A 18 -9.86 2.49 4.96
CA LEU A 18 -10.44 1.55 5.92
C LEU A 18 -11.96 1.47 5.75
N SER A 19 -12.53 0.35 6.17
CA SER A 19 -13.98 0.16 6.26
C SER A 19 -14.35 -0.90 7.28
N ASP A 20 -15.58 -0.85 7.78
CA ASP A 20 -16.20 -1.94 8.54
C ASP A 20 -16.89 -2.97 7.63
N SER A 21 -16.98 -2.69 6.31
CA SER A 21 -17.48 -3.59 5.27
C SER A 21 -16.36 -3.98 4.31
N ALA A 22 -16.38 -5.23 3.84
CA ALA A 22 -15.45 -5.69 2.81
C ALA A 22 -15.81 -5.21 1.40
N GLU A 23 -17.03 -4.68 1.21
CA GLU A 23 -17.58 -4.36 -0.12
C GLU A 23 -17.46 -2.87 -0.46
N THR A 24 -17.51 -2.00 0.54
CA THR A 24 -17.55 -0.55 0.35
C THR A 24 -16.40 0.10 1.11
N PHE A 25 -15.62 0.92 0.43
CA PHE A 25 -14.55 1.71 1.01
C PHE A 25 -14.81 3.19 0.71
N GLY A 26 -14.63 4.04 1.72
CA GLY A 26 -14.71 5.49 1.56
C GLY A 26 -13.42 6.07 0.97
N ASP A 27 -13.26 7.37 1.20
CA ASP A 27 -12.07 8.11 0.76
C ASP A 27 -10.77 7.51 1.37
N PRO A 28 -9.66 7.58 0.62
CA PRO A 28 -8.38 7.12 1.14
C PRO A 28 -7.93 7.97 2.33
N LEU A 29 -7.43 7.31 3.37
CA LEU A 29 -6.89 7.96 4.56
C LEU A 29 -5.50 8.55 4.32
N ALA A 30 -4.75 7.95 3.38
CA ALA A 30 -3.48 8.46 2.92
C ALA A 30 -3.28 8.13 1.45
N LYS A 31 -2.65 9.05 0.72
CA LYS A 31 -2.19 8.87 -0.65
C LYS A 31 -0.79 9.46 -0.76
N THR A 32 0.18 8.66 -1.18
CA THR A 32 1.59 9.04 -1.16
C THR A 32 2.40 8.25 -2.18
N GLU A 33 3.69 8.56 -2.30
CA GLU A 33 4.65 7.77 -3.07
C GLU A 33 5.64 7.04 -2.16
N LEU A 34 5.92 5.78 -2.47
CA LEU A 34 6.97 4.99 -1.85
C LEU A 34 8.30 5.19 -2.59
N ALA A 35 9.41 5.12 -1.85
CA ALA A 35 10.74 5.12 -2.43
C ALA A 35 11.02 3.79 -3.14
N LYS A 36 11.88 3.82 -4.16
CA LYS A 36 12.43 2.62 -4.82
C LYS A 36 13.44 1.94 -3.88
N SER A 37 12.92 1.22 -2.90
CA SER A 37 13.69 0.54 -1.85
C SER A 37 13.19 -0.90 -1.65
N LYS A 38 14.10 -1.77 -1.21
CA LYS A 38 13.79 -3.15 -0.77
C LYS A 38 13.47 -3.21 0.73
N GLU A 39 13.84 -2.18 1.48
CA GLU A 39 13.52 -2.06 2.89
C GLU A 39 12.01 -1.88 3.12
N PRO A 40 11.47 -2.35 4.27
CA PRO A 40 10.13 -2.02 4.69
C PRO A 40 9.89 -0.51 4.75
N GLN A 41 8.70 -0.08 4.32
CA GLN A 41 8.29 1.33 4.34
C GLN A 41 6.91 1.43 5.00
N SER A 42 6.70 2.45 5.80
CA SER A 42 5.45 2.69 6.53
C SER A 42 4.72 3.91 6.00
N ILE A 43 3.40 3.82 5.90
CA ILE A 43 2.52 4.94 5.56
C ILE A 43 1.70 5.26 6.81
N ALA A 44 1.88 6.46 7.35
CA ALA A 44 1.16 6.90 8.54
C ALA A 44 -0.22 7.47 8.20
N CYS A 45 -1.15 7.38 9.14
CA CYS A 45 -2.42 8.10 9.13
C CYS A 45 -2.78 8.53 10.56
N LEU A 46 -3.82 9.36 10.70
CA LEU A 46 -4.40 9.62 12.02
C LEU A 46 -5.02 8.34 12.59
N PRO A 47 -4.97 8.13 13.93
CA PRO A 47 -5.61 6.98 14.54
C PRO A 47 -7.08 6.86 14.13
N THR A 48 -7.45 5.68 13.64
CA THR A 48 -8.79 5.39 13.13
C THR A 48 -9.18 3.95 13.46
N LYS A 49 -10.45 3.59 13.22
CA LYS A 49 -10.97 2.24 13.44
C LYS A 49 -11.60 1.70 12.16
N GLY A 50 -11.42 0.41 11.94
CA GLY A 50 -12.03 -0.32 10.84
C GLY A 50 -11.60 -1.78 10.86
N ARG A 51 -12.38 -2.63 10.22
CA ARG A 51 -12.11 -4.08 10.14
C ARG A 51 -11.31 -4.48 8.89
N TYR A 52 -11.50 -3.74 7.81
CA TYR A 52 -10.91 -4.03 6.51
C TYR A 52 -10.01 -2.89 6.07
N VAL A 53 -8.86 -3.24 5.49
CA VAL A 53 -7.92 -2.30 4.86
C VAL A 53 -7.88 -2.60 3.37
N LEU A 54 -8.11 -1.58 2.55
CA LEU A 54 -7.90 -1.66 1.11
C LEU A 54 -6.68 -0.84 0.74
N PHE A 55 -5.58 -1.52 0.44
CA PHE A 55 -4.35 -0.93 -0.09
C PHE A 55 -4.39 -0.97 -1.61
N ARG A 56 -4.17 0.18 -2.26
CA ARG A 56 -4.18 0.31 -3.72
C ARG A 56 -2.83 0.83 -4.21
N VAL A 57 -2.28 0.14 -5.20
CA VAL A 57 -1.11 0.61 -5.95
C VAL A 57 -1.63 1.36 -7.18
N LEU A 58 -1.29 2.65 -7.26
CA LEU A 58 -1.69 3.57 -8.32
C LEU A 58 -0.67 3.63 -9.45
N SER A 59 0.61 3.37 -9.14
CA SER A 59 1.69 3.28 -10.12
C SER A 59 2.83 2.37 -9.65
N GLU A 60 3.60 1.87 -10.61
CA GLU A 60 4.80 1.05 -10.41
C GLU A 60 6.06 1.89 -10.67
N GLN A 61 7.17 1.59 -10.01
CA GLN A 61 8.42 2.38 -10.09
C GLN A 61 9.01 2.53 -11.49
N SER A 62 8.63 1.66 -12.43
CA SER A 62 9.11 1.64 -13.81
C SER A 62 7.94 1.71 -14.81
N ASP A 63 6.79 2.25 -14.39
CA ASP A 63 5.58 2.51 -15.19
C ASP A 63 4.96 1.27 -15.85
N ASN A 64 5.19 0.08 -15.29
CA ASN A 64 4.57 -1.16 -15.77
C ASN A 64 3.18 -1.40 -15.15
N ALA A 65 2.35 -2.20 -15.81
CA ALA A 65 1.01 -2.58 -15.35
C ALA A 65 1.00 -3.76 -14.36
N PHE A 66 1.98 -3.83 -13.45
CA PHE A 66 2.06 -4.88 -12.43
C PHE A 66 2.31 -4.27 -11.04
N ALA A 67 1.89 -4.99 -10.00
CA ALA A 67 2.18 -4.64 -8.61
C ALA A 67 2.50 -5.92 -7.82
N SER A 68 3.41 -5.81 -6.86
CA SER A 68 3.81 -6.93 -6.00
C SER A 68 4.15 -6.44 -4.59
N ALA A 69 3.76 -7.23 -3.60
CA ALA A 69 4.17 -7.07 -2.22
C ALA A 69 4.67 -8.41 -1.71
N ALA A 70 5.77 -8.40 -0.95
CA ALA A 70 6.22 -9.59 -0.23
C ALA A 70 5.47 -9.69 1.11
N GLU A 71 5.44 -8.58 1.85
CA GLU A 71 4.79 -8.47 3.15
C GLU A 71 3.92 -7.20 3.19
N ILE A 72 2.79 -7.29 3.87
CA ILE A 72 1.92 -6.16 4.22
C ILE A 72 1.53 -6.32 5.68
N GLY A 73 1.88 -5.33 6.50
CA GLY A 73 1.51 -5.28 7.92
C GLY A 73 0.64 -4.06 8.22
N VAL A 74 -0.22 -4.19 9.23
CA VAL A 74 -1.03 -3.09 9.77
C VAL A 74 -0.54 -2.79 11.18
N LEU A 75 -0.29 -1.51 11.47
CA LEU A 75 0.13 -1.04 12.79
C LEU A 75 -1.09 -0.46 13.50
N GLY A 76 -1.41 -0.99 14.68
CA GLY A 76 -2.55 -0.58 15.49
C GLY A 76 -2.64 -1.41 16.78
N GLU A 77 -3.58 -1.05 17.66
CA GLU A 77 -3.88 -1.71 18.94
C GLU A 77 -5.31 -2.24 18.96
#